data_AF-A0A161V5H0-F1
#
_entry.id   AF-A0A161V5H0-F1
#
_cell.length_a   1.000
_cell.length_b   1.000
_cell.length_c   1.000
_cell.angle_alpha   90.00
_cell.angle_beta   90.00
_cell.angle_gamma   90.00
#
_symmetry.space_group_name_H-M   'P 1'
#
loop_
_entity.id
_entity.type
_entity.pdbx_description
1 polymer ?
#
loop_
_entity_poly.entity_id
_entity_poly.type
_entity_poly.pdbx_seq_one_letter_code
_entity_poly.pdbx_strand_id
1 'polypeptide(L)'
;MAMLPDVISHDAARHGTGRAGAFGGVWTAGETTGFALGATVLTVVLAATGYVERTAAMLVWQPPAAIAGIVLSFSVVPAALVLASLIPLARYRLRRADIE
;
A
#
# COMPACT_ATOMS: atom_id res chain seq x y z
N MET A 1 6.68 -17.45 11.20
CA MET A 1 5.23 -17.15 11.21
C MET A 1 5.01 -15.94 10.30
N ALA A 2 4.35 -16.14 9.18
CA ALA A 2 4.04 -15.09 8.21
C ALA A 2 2.70 -15.44 7.55
N MET A 3 1.79 -14.46 7.45
CA MET A 3 0.39 -14.71 7.08
C MET A 3 0.20 -15.46 5.76
N LEU A 4 1.03 -15.17 4.75
CA LEU A 4 0.89 -15.77 3.43
C LEU A 4 1.21 -17.28 3.43
N PRO A 5 2.37 -17.75 3.93
CA PRO A 5 2.61 -19.18 4.14
C PRO A 5 1.55 -19.87 4.99
N ASP A 6 1.07 -19.21 6.05
CA ASP A 6 0.08 -19.76 6.98
C ASP A 6 -1.28 -20.00 6.29
N VAL A 7 -1.72 -19.07 5.42
CA VAL A 7 -2.93 -19.24 4.61
C VAL A 7 -2.76 -20.32 3.54
N ILE A 8 -1.57 -20.41 2.92
CA ILE A 8 -1.28 -21.43 1.89
C ILE A 8 -1.31 -22.83 2.50
N SER A 9 -0.68 -23.05 3.65
CA SER A 9 -0.66 -24.36 4.32
C SER A 9 -2.07 -24.77 4.77
N HIS A 10 -2.81 -23.82 5.32
CA HIS A 10 -4.18 -24.03 5.76
C HIS A 10 -5.15 -24.34 4.61
N ASP A 11 -5.03 -23.63 3.48
CA ASP A 11 -5.83 -23.91 2.28
C ASP A 11 -5.48 -25.28 1.69
N ALA A 12 -4.19 -25.62 1.66
CA ALA A 12 -3.74 -26.93 1.18
C ALA A 12 -4.30 -28.09 2.04
N ALA A 13 -4.41 -27.90 3.36
CA ALA A 13 -4.97 -28.89 4.27
C ALA A 13 -6.49 -29.07 4.10
N ARG A 14 -7.24 -28.01 3.75
CA ARG A 14 -8.71 -28.05 3.64
C ARG A 14 -9.23 -28.32 2.23
N HIS A 15 -8.51 -27.88 1.20
CA HIS A 15 -8.98 -27.92 -0.20
C HIS A 15 -8.01 -28.65 -1.15
N GLY A 16 -6.91 -29.20 -0.63
CA GLY A 16 -5.87 -29.85 -1.42
C GLY A 16 -4.83 -28.89 -1.99
N THR A 17 -3.72 -29.44 -2.49
CA THR A 17 -2.59 -28.67 -3.00
C THR A 17 -2.88 -28.04 -4.38
N GLY A 18 -2.19 -26.94 -4.70
CA GLY A 18 -2.18 -26.37 -6.06
C GLY A 18 -2.54 -24.88 -6.15
N ARG A 19 -2.88 -24.24 -5.03
CA ARG A 19 -3.33 -22.83 -5.00
C ARG A 19 -2.26 -21.84 -4.54
N ALA A 20 -1.09 -22.32 -4.10
CA ALA A 20 0.01 -21.51 -3.59
C ALA A 20 0.46 -20.42 -4.59
N GLY A 21 0.54 -20.76 -5.88
CA GLY A 21 0.90 -19.81 -6.94
C GLY A 21 -0.11 -18.66 -7.10
N ALA A 22 -1.41 -18.93 -6.92
CA ALA A 22 -2.44 -17.90 -6.98
C ALA A 22 -2.33 -16.92 -5.79
N PHE A 23 -2.12 -17.43 -4.57
CA PHE A 23 -1.90 -16.58 -3.40
C PHE A 23 -0.64 -15.72 -3.53
N GLY A 24 0.47 -16.32 -3.96
CA GLY A 24 1.71 -15.58 -4.22
C GLY A 24 1.54 -14.53 -5.31
N GLY A 25 0.85 -14.87 -6.41
CA GLY A 25 0.56 -13.94 -7.50
C GLY A 25 -0.26 -12.72 -7.05
N VAL A 26 -1.30 -12.93 -6.25
CA VAL A 26 -2.11 -11.83 -5.69
C VAL A 26 -1.27 -10.95 -4.76
N TRP A 27 -0.41 -11.54 -3.93
CA TRP A 27 0.50 -10.79 -3.07
C TRP A 27 1.43 -9.88 -3.87
N THR A 28 2.18 -10.44 -4.83
CA THR A 28 3.12 -9.68 -5.67
C THR A 28 2.42 -8.60 -6.51
N ALA A 29 1.24 -8.92 -7.07
CA ALA A 29 0.45 -7.95 -7.81
C ALA A 29 0.00 -6.78 -6.92
N GLY A 30 -0.38 -7.07 -5.66
CA GLY A 30 -0.71 -6.06 -4.66
C GLY A 30 0.46 -5.13 -4.36
N GLU A 31 1.65 -5.66 -4.10
CA GLU A 31 2.86 -4.86 -3.85
C GLU A 31 3.20 -3.95 -5.05
N THR A 32 3.17 -4.52 -6.26
CA THR A 32 3.46 -3.79 -7.50
C THR A 32 2.46 -2.66 -7.74
N THR A 33 1.18 -2.93 -7.51
CA THR A 33 0.11 -1.93 -7.60
C THR A 33 0.31 -0.82 -6.57
N GLY A 34 0.68 -1.17 -5.33
CA GLY A 34 0.99 -0.19 -4.28
C GLY A 34 2.12 0.76 -4.67
N PHE A 35 3.22 0.21 -5.22
CA PHE A 35 4.33 1.04 -5.70
C PHE A 35 3.93 1.96 -6.86
N ALA A 36 3.16 1.44 -7.81
CA ALA A 36 2.68 2.25 -8.95
C ALA A 36 1.76 3.39 -8.49
N LEU A 37 0.80 3.09 -7.61
CA LEU A 37 -0.16 4.07 -7.10
C LEU A 37 0.49 5.15 -6.24
N GLY A 38 1.59 4.86 -5.53
CA GLY A 38 2.28 5.83 -4.67
C GLY A 38 2.70 7.10 -5.43
N ALA A 39 3.35 6.93 -6.59
CA ALA A 39 3.75 8.05 -7.43
C ALA A 39 2.53 8.81 -8.00
N THR A 40 1.51 8.09 -8.45
CA THR A 40 0.28 8.69 -8.98
C THR A 40 -0.43 9.55 -7.94
N VAL A 41 -0.57 9.07 -6.70
CA VAL A 41 -1.21 9.81 -5.61
C VAL A 41 -0.42 11.09 -5.30
N LEU A 42 0.91 11.00 -5.20
CA LEU A 42 1.75 12.18 -4.99
C LEU A 42 1.56 13.20 -6.11
N THR A 43 1.62 12.78 -7.38
CA THR A 43 1.43 13.68 -8.53
C THR A 43 0.08 14.38 -8.49
N VAL A 44 -1.01 13.67 -8.16
CA VAL A 44 -2.34 14.27 -8.01
C VAL A 44 -2.38 15.30 -6.89
N VAL A 45 -1.77 15.01 -5.73
CA VAL A 45 -1.71 15.97 -4.62
C VAL A 45 -0.90 17.21 -4.98
N LEU A 46 0.25 17.04 -5.65
CA LEU A 46 1.08 18.16 -6.09
C LEU A 46 0.34 19.05 -7.09
N ALA A 47 -0.34 18.45 -8.07
CA ALA A 47 -1.17 19.18 -9.03
C ALA A 47 -2.31 19.94 -8.32
N ALA A 48 -2.99 19.32 -7.36
CA ALA A 48 -4.07 19.94 -6.60
C ALA A 48 -3.61 21.05 -5.64
N THR A 49 -2.38 20.96 -5.12
CA THR A 49 -1.82 21.94 -4.17
C THR A 49 -1.01 23.04 -4.84
N GLY A 50 -0.95 23.05 -6.17
CA GLY A 50 -0.30 24.10 -6.95
C GLY A 50 1.21 24.03 -6.93
N TYR A 51 1.78 22.83 -6.88
CA TYR A 51 3.22 22.64 -7.00
C TYR A 51 3.74 23.26 -8.30
N VAL A 52 4.78 24.07 -8.19
CA VAL A 52 5.39 24.74 -9.34
C VAL A 52 6.72 24.08 -9.66
N GLU A 53 6.83 23.49 -10.85
CA GLU A 53 8.09 22.89 -11.29
C GLU A 53 9.16 23.95 -11.54
N ARG A 54 10.37 23.68 -11.04
CA ARG A 54 11.52 24.55 -11.26
C ARG A 54 12.23 24.15 -12.56
N THR A 55 12.41 25.10 -13.47
CA THR A 55 13.32 24.95 -14.62
C THR A 55 14.66 25.65 -14.33
N ALA A 56 15.75 25.18 -14.96
CA ALA A 56 17.14 25.53 -14.59
C ALA A 56 17.46 27.05 -14.58
N ALA A 57 16.66 27.87 -15.27
CA ALA A 57 16.89 29.31 -15.42
C ALA A 57 16.16 30.17 -14.35
N MET A 58 15.28 29.62 -13.51
CA MET A 58 14.50 30.40 -12.54
C MET A 58 14.49 29.79 -11.13
N LEU A 59 14.58 30.66 -10.13
CA LEU A 59 14.26 30.34 -8.74
C LEU A 59 12.75 30.51 -8.56
N VAL A 60 12.08 29.45 -8.11
CA VAL A 60 10.64 29.40 -7.92
C VAL A 60 10.37 29.22 -6.43
N TRP A 61 9.51 30.08 -5.88
CA TRP A 61 9.01 29.94 -4.52
C TRP A 61 7.81 28.98 -4.51
N GLN A 62 7.88 27.93 -3.69
CA GLN A 62 6.76 27.00 -3.55
C GLN A 62 5.65 27.63 -2.70
N PRO A 63 4.39 27.55 -3.13
CA PRO A 63 3.26 27.93 -2.30
C PRO A 63 3.26 27.13 -0.98
N PRO A 64 2.84 27.73 0.15
CA PRO A 64 2.69 27.00 1.41
C PRO A 64 1.78 25.77 1.30
N ALA A 65 0.76 25.84 0.43
CA ALA A 65 -0.13 24.74 0.13
C ALA A 65 0.59 23.53 -0.51
N ALA A 66 1.54 23.77 -1.43
CA ALA A 66 2.33 22.71 -2.06
C ALA A 66 3.22 22.00 -1.05
N ILE A 67 3.85 22.76 -0.13
CA ILE A 67 4.66 22.20 0.96
C ILE A 67 3.78 21.34 1.88
N ALA A 68 2.60 21.85 2.27
CA ALA A 68 1.64 21.09 3.07
C ALA A 68 1.17 19.82 2.35
N GLY A 69 0.94 19.89 1.04
CA GLY A 69 0.62 18.73 0.19
C GLY A 69 1.66 17.63 0.28
N ILE A 70 2.95 17.97 0.15
CA ILE A 70 4.06 17.02 0.31
C ILE A 70 4.03 16.39 1.70
N VAL A 71 3.92 17.19 2.76
CA VAL A 71 3.88 16.68 4.14
C VAL A 71 2.72 15.69 4.31
N LEU A 72 1.52 16.01 3.82
CA LEU A 72 0.35 15.13 3.89
C LEU A 72 0.57 13.82 3.12
N SER A 73 1.16 13.88 1.92
CA SER A 73 1.46 12.71 1.10
C SER A 73 2.44 11.73 1.76
N PHE A 74 3.38 12.22 2.58
CA PHE A 74 4.37 11.36 3.26
C PHE A 74 4.04 11.05 4.73
N SER A 75 2.95 11.58 5.28
CA SER A 75 2.55 11.35 6.68
C SER A 75 1.14 10.77 6.80
N VAL A 76 0.13 11.58 6.46
CA VAL A 76 -1.28 11.25 6.64
C VAL A 76 -1.73 10.18 5.67
N VAL A 77 -1.30 10.25 4.40
CA VAL A 77 -1.72 9.27 3.38
C VAL A 77 -1.24 7.85 3.72
N PRO A 78 0.07 7.60 4.01
CA PRO A 78 0.52 6.28 4.42
C PRO A 78 -0.17 5.81 5.71
N ALA A 79 -0.34 6.70 6.70
CA ALA A 79 -1.02 6.36 7.95
C ALA A 79 -2.48 5.94 7.71
N ALA A 80 -3.21 6.64 6.85
CA ALA A 80 -4.58 6.29 6.49
C ALA A 80 -4.67 4.95 5.75
N LEU A 81 -3.72 4.66 4.85
CA LEU A 81 -3.66 3.35 4.16
C LEU A 81 -3.38 2.21 5.14
N VAL A 82 -2.46 2.42 6.10
CA VAL A 82 -2.20 1.44 7.16
C VAL A 82 -3.45 1.23 8.01
N LEU A 83 -4.14 2.30 8.43
CA LEU A 83 -5.39 2.19 9.18
C LEU A 83 -6.47 1.46 8.38
N ALA A 84 -6.61 1.74 7.08
CA ALA A 84 -7.54 1.04 6.20
C ALA A 84 -7.19 -0.45 6.07
N SER A 85 -5.91 -0.82 6.08
CA SER A 85 -5.47 -2.22 6.07
C SER A 85 -5.89 -3.01 7.31
N LEU A 86 -6.20 -2.32 8.42
CA LEU A 86 -6.71 -2.97 9.63
C LEU A 86 -8.14 -3.50 9.45
N ILE A 87 -8.92 -2.97 8.50
CA ILE A 87 -10.30 -3.43 8.26
C ILE A 87 -10.34 -4.91 7.84
N PRO A 88 -9.64 -5.36 6.78
CA PRO A 88 -9.57 -6.77 6.45
C PRO A 88 -8.83 -7.59 7.52
N LEU A 89 -7.81 -7.01 8.17
CA LEU A 89 -7.06 -7.68 9.23
C LEU A 89 -7.92 -8.00 10.46
N ALA A 90 -8.84 -7.11 10.83
CA ALA A 90 -9.81 -7.33 11.91
C ALA A 90 -10.78 -8.48 11.62
N ARG A 91 -10.93 -8.85 10.34
CA ARG A 91 -11.71 -10.01 9.89
C ARG A 91 -10.85 -11.25 9.65
N TYR A 92 -9.55 -11.19 9.91
CA TYR A 92 -8.65 -12.33 9.77
C TYR A 92 -8.94 -13.38 10.85
N ARG A 93 -9.47 -14.53 10.43
CA ARG A 93 -9.97 -15.58 11.34
C ARG A 93 -8.93 -16.63 11.70
N LEU A 94 -7.84 -16.71 10.95
CA LEU A 94 -6.83 -17.74 11.16
C LEU A 94 -6.06 -17.44 12.45
N ARG A 95 -6.22 -18.31 13.43
CA ARG A 95 -5.53 -18.22 14.72
C ARG A 95 -4.37 -19.21 14.73
N ARG A 96 -3.45 -19.02 15.68
CA ARG A 96 -2.30 -19.92 15.87
C ARG A 96 -2.71 -21.40 16.01
N ALA A 97 -3.83 -21.65 16.68
CA ALA A 97 -4.40 -22.99 16.86
C ALA A 97 -4.96 -23.64 15.58
N ASP A 98 -5.09 -22.91 14.47
CA ASP A 98 -5.52 -23.46 13.18
C ASP A 98 -4.34 -23.94 12.31
N ILE A 99 -3.10 -23.71 12.76
CA ILE A 99 -1.85 -23.91 12.00
C ILE A 99 -0.85 -24.82 12.75
N GLU A 100 -0.92 -24.86 14.08
CA GLU A 100 -0.24 -25.85 14.96
C GLU A 100 -1.05 -27.14 15.07
#